data_AF-A0A6I9N5X1-F1
#
_entry.id   AF-A0A6I9N5X1-F1
#
_cell.length_a   1.000
_cell.length_b   1.000
_cell.length_c   1.000
_cell.angle_alpha   90.00
_cell.angle_beta   90.00
_cell.angle_gamma   90.00
#
_symmetry.space_group_name_H-M   'P 1'
#
loop_
_entity.id
_entity.type
_entity.pdbx_description
1 polymer ?
#
loop_
_entity_poly.entity_id
_entity_poly.type
_entity_poly.pdbx_seq_one_letter_code
_entity_poly.pdbx_strand_id
1 'polypeptide(L)'
;MWETHQHPRTMSPTGSHQNIDDGQFGIHNGVNCVDSGWLTCQTEIRLRLHYSKTSPVSITKKKFKKSRFRIKLTLEGFEEEYEDEEEEEEGQLSPASLLRETTTLEISMISANGYKSRHSQPECGNALEPSQWTEYNIHTMDPYNLELTFEFFEEDMGEHVVQGDAHPGFVGTACLLSSSFAESGKDFGVATLPIMGRNSRQTIGKVRVDYLVMRPIQGLHCDMSSSFAKYWKKRSTLDVGHRGAGSTHTAKHHRVRENTIASFKSAAQHGAAYVEFDVHLSKDSVPIVYHDLTCCISTKKKNDKTSLELIEVPVKDLTYDQLQLLKLAHATAIKENNDKDLLDDEEEVDEHQPFPSLTQIFQAIPENVGFNIELKWICQMKDGSWDGNLSSYFNMNTYLDIILSCVLQRGGKRRIVFSCFDPDICTMVRQKQNKYPILFLTQGISNKYPEMMDIRCQTTQIAISFAQSENIMGISAHTEELLKNLSYIGDAQSKGLVVFSWGEDNNEHETRRKLREQGIDGLIYDSICEEKGEQPNMFQVEEQHTLQEVITEETRNSSTCSCYSIPCSMAPCVSSKVCSGGGESDSGLSSS
;
A
#
# COMPACT_ATOMS: atom_id res chain seq x y z
N MET A 1 15.94 12.75 -3.17
CA MET A 1 15.81 12.26 -1.78
C MET A 1 15.05 13.30 -0.96
N TRP A 2 14.23 12.86 -0.01
CA TRP A 2 13.34 13.67 0.82
C TRP A 2 13.59 13.38 2.29
N GLU A 3 13.46 14.39 3.15
CA GLU A 3 13.59 14.24 4.60
C GLU A 3 12.23 14.00 5.25
N THR A 4 11.89 12.75 5.56
CA THR A 4 10.53 12.31 5.91
C THR A 4 10.30 12.13 7.42
N HIS A 5 10.83 13.05 8.24
CA HIS A 5 10.55 13.02 9.68
C HIS A 5 9.07 13.26 9.98
N GLN A 6 8.55 12.57 11.01
CA GLN A 6 7.16 12.72 11.47
C GLN A 6 6.80 14.17 11.83
N HIS A 7 7.75 14.89 12.41
CA HIS A 7 7.67 16.33 12.62
C HIS A 7 8.65 16.99 11.64
N PRO A 8 8.16 17.56 10.53
CA PRO A 8 9.05 18.17 9.54
C PRO A 8 9.76 19.39 10.14
N ARG A 9 10.97 19.68 9.66
CA ARG A 9 11.63 20.95 9.98
C ARG A 9 10.77 22.09 9.45
N THR A 10 10.59 23.12 10.26
CA THR A 10 9.86 24.32 9.88
C THR A 10 10.84 25.46 9.67
N MET A 11 10.72 26.15 8.54
CA MET A 11 11.47 27.37 8.25
C MET A 11 10.49 28.54 8.22
N SER A 12 10.77 29.61 8.96
CA SER A 12 10.02 30.86 8.92
C SER A 12 10.85 31.92 8.17
N PRO A 13 10.76 32.00 6.83
CA PRO A 13 11.62 32.86 6.02
C PRO A 13 11.46 34.37 6.34
N THR A 14 10.36 34.77 6.98
CA THR A 14 10.05 36.15 7.37
C THR A 14 10.24 36.44 8.87
N GLY A 15 10.73 35.46 9.65
CA GLY A 15 10.98 35.65 11.08
C GLY A 15 12.15 36.59 11.36
N SER A 16 12.01 37.46 12.37
CA SER A 16 13.08 38.37 12.81
C SER A 16 14.31 37.62 13.36
N HIS A 17 14.13 36.37 13.79
CA HIS A 17 15.18 35.44 14.16
C HIS A 17 15.06 34.18 13.29
N GLN A 18 16.06 33.94 12.46
CA GLN A 18 16.23 32.64 11.82
C GLN A 18 16.89 31.70 12.83
N ASN A 19 16.15 30.73 13.36
CA ASN A 19 16.76 29.57 13.98
C ASN A 19 17.41 28.76 12.87
N ILE A 20 18.73 28.91 12.73
CA ILE A 20 19.53 28.08 11.83
C ILE A 20 19.71 26.74 12.55
N ASP A 21 18.96 25.73 12.10
CA ASP A 21 19.30 24.34 12.39
C ASP A 21 20.47 23.97 11.46
N ASP A 22 21.67 23.87 12.01
CA ASP A 22 22.89 23.46 11.31
C ASP A 22 22.98 21.93 11.12
N GLY A 23 21.90 21.20 11.44
CA GLY A 23 21.79 19.77 11.24
C GLY A 23 21.97 19.36 9.78
N GLN A 24 22.64 18.22 9.57
CA GLN A 24 22.83 17.63 8.25
C GLN A 24 21.48 17.22 7.64
N PHE A 25 21.30 17.40 6.32
CA PHE A 25 20.10 16.94 5.60
C PHE A 25 19.79 15.48 5.92
N GLY A 26 18.54 15.18 6.26
CA GLY A 26 18.12 13.85 6.68
C GLY A 26 18.34 13.53 8.16
N ILE A 27 19.17 14.28 8.88
CA ILE A 27 19.40 14.08 10.31
C ILE A 27 18.67 15.15 11.11
N HIS A 28 17.70 14.73 11.92
CA HIS A 28 16.98 15.59 12.85
C HIS A 28 16.91 14.90 14.23
N ASN A 29 17.32 15.60 15.29
CA ASN A 29 17.42 15.06 16.66
C ASN A 29 18.20 13.74 16.78
N GLY A 30 19.29 13.60 16.00
CA GLY A 30 20.14 12.40 16.01
C GLY A 30 19.56 11.18 15.28
N VAL A 31 18.38 11.32 14.64
CA VAL A 31 17.77 10.26 13.82
C VAL A 31 17.96 10.62 12.36
N ASN A 32 18.49 9.69 11.56
CA ASN A 32 18.57 9.82 10.11
C ASN A 32 17.28 9.26 9.47
N CYS A 33 16.54 10.09 8.71
CA CYS A 33 15.33 9.70 8.01
C CYS A 33 15.31 10.35 6.62
N VAL A 34 15.74 9.58 5.63
CA VAL A 34 15.76 10.00 4.23
C VAL A 34 15.05 8.96 3.37
N ASP A 35 14.31 9.43 2.39
CA ASP A 35 13.49 8.63 1.50
C ASP A 35 13.68 9.02 0.02
N SER A 36 13.35 8.12 -0.91
CA SER A 36 13.31 8.41 -2.35
C SER A 36 12.23 9.44 -2.70
N GLY A 37 11.16 9.49 -1.90
CA GLY A 37 10.07 10.47 -2.06
C GLY A 37 8.78 9.88 -2.59
N TRP A 38 8.06 10.67 -3.35
CA TRP A 38 6.87 10.29 -4.12
C TRP A 38 6.82 11.15 -5.40
N LEU A 39 6.03 10.73 -6.37
CA LEU A 39 5.83 11.43 -7.64
C LEU A 39 5.00 12.69 -7.42
N THR A 40 5.53 13.82 -7.91
CA THR A 40 4.87 15.12 -7.86
C THR A 40 4.47 15.56 -9.27
N CYS A 41 5.46 15.73 -10.15
CA CYS A 41 5.30 16.10 -11.55
C CYS A 41 5.99 15.11 -12.52
N GLN A 42 6.93 14.31 -12.02
CA GLN A 42 7.66 13.32 -12.79
C GLN A 42 6.83 12.06 -13.02
N THR A 43 7.08 11.40 -14.14
CA THR A 43 6.62 10.04 -14.41
C THR A 43 7.76 9.07 -14.12
N GLU A 44 7.44 7.93 -13.51
CA GLU A 44 8.38 6.82 -13.34
C GLU A 44 8.04 5.71 -14.35
N ILE A 45 9.00 5.36 -15.20
CA ILE A 45 8.93 4.24 -16.14
C ILE A 45 9.80 3.13 -15.59
N ARG A 46 9.20 1.95 -15.35
CA ARG A 46 9.91 0.74 -14.96
C ARG A 46 10.00 -0.22 -16.12
N LEU A 47 11.19 -0.73 -16.37
CA LEU A 47 11.46 -1.78 -17.35
C LEU A 47 12.06 -2.97 -16.65
N ARG A 48 11.60 -4.19 -16.97
CA ARG A 48 11.94 -5.38 -16.20
C ARG A 48 12.36 -6.51 -17.12
N LEU A 49 13.46 -7.14 -16.74
CA LEU A 49 14.01 -8.32 -17.38
C LEU A 49 14.08 -9.43 -16.34
N HIS A 50 13.29 -10.46 -16.54
CA HIS A 50 13.21 -11.59 -15.62
C HIS A 50 12.77 -12.85 -16.36
N TYR A 51 13.07 -13.99 -15.74
CA TYR A 51 12.59 -15.27 -16.21
C TYR A 51 11.13 -15.44 -15.79
N SER A 52 10.29 -15.89 -16.73
CA SER A 52 8.89 -16.26 -16.48
C SER A 52 8.68 -17.68 -17.01
N LYS A 53 7.53 -18.00 -17.62
CA LYS A 53 7.36 -19.21 -18.42
C LYS A 53 8.42 -19.34 -19.53
N THR A 54 8.96 -18.21 -20.00
CA THR A 54 10.05 -18.16 -20.97
C THR A 54 11.14 -17.22 -20.51
N SER A 55 12.37 -17.46 -20.99
CA SER A 55 13.51 -16.55 -20.81
C SER A 55 13.17 -15.16 -21.39
N PRO A 56 13.60 -14.05 -20.75
CA PRO A 56 13.36 -12.70 -21.27
C PRO A 56 14.09 -12.51 -22.61
N VAL A 57 15.20 -13.21 -22.84
CA VAL A 57 15.92 -13.21 -24.11
C VAL A 57 15.77 -14.55 -24.81
N SER A 58 15.39 -14.51 -26.09
CA SER A 58 15.24 -15.69 -26.95
C SER A 58 16.04 -15.52 -28.24
N ILE A 59 17.05 -16.37 -28.42
CA ILE A 59 17.96 -16.32 -29.57
C ILE A 59 17.55 -17.32 -30.65
N THR A 60 17.45 -16.85 -31.89
CA THR A 60 17.12 -17.69 -33.06
C THR A 60 18.36 -18.09 -33.86
N LYS A 61 19.41 -17.26 -33.87
CA LYS A 61 20.65 -17.53 -34.61
C LYS A 61 21.46 -18.64 -33.95
N LYS A 62 21.80 -19.67 -34.74
CA LYS A 62 22.56 -20.86 -34.28
C LYS A 62 23.86 -20.51 -33.56
N LYS A 63 24.57 -19.46 -34.00
CA LYS A 63 25.84 -18.99 -33.40
C LYS A 63 25.70 -18.73 -31.90
N PHE A 64 24.62 -18.05 -31.49
CA PHE A 64 24.46 -17.55 -30.13
C PHE A 64 23.55 -18.42 -29.26
N LYS A 65 23.18 -19.63 -29.71
CA LYS A 65 22.21 -20.49 -29.00
C LYS A 65 22.70 -21.00 -27.63
N LYS A 66 24.01 -20.98 -27.39
CA LYS A 66 24.63 -21.43 -26.13
C LYS A 66 25.24 -20.28 -25.32
N SER A 67 25.05 -19.04 -25.77
CA SER A 67 25.65 -17.86 -25.17
C SER A 67 24.80 -17.35 -24.01
N ARG A 68 25.45 -16.76 -23.01
CA ARG A 68 24.79 -15.88 -22.04
C ARG A 68 24.88 -14.43 -22.50
N PHE A 69 24.02 -13.59 -21.95
CA PHE A 69 24.00 -12.17 -22.28
C PHE A 69 24.08 -11.32 -21.03
N ARG A 70 24.91 -10.29 -21.11
CA ARG A 70 24.83 -9.12 -20.25
C ARG A 70 24.10 -8.02 -20.99
N ILE A 71 23.30 -7.25 -20.25
CA ILE A 71 22.43 -6.23 -20.82
C ILE A 71 22.68 -4.90 -20.14
N LYS A 72 22.95 -3.90 -20.97
CA LYS A 72 23.09 -2.50 -20.58
C LYS A 72 21.93 -1.71 -21.17
N LEU A 73 21.33 -0.82 -20.38
CA LEU A 73 20.29 0.09 -20.86
C LEU A 73 20.86 1.50 -20.99
N THR A 74 20.76 2.10 -22.17
CA THR A 74 21.05 3.52 -22.39
C THR A 74 19.78 4.29 -22.69
N LEU A 75 19.76 5.57 -22.31
CA LEU A 75 18.63 6.48 -22.47
C LEU A 75 19.11 7.68 -23.30
N GLU A 76 18.38 8.02 -24.35
CA GLU A 76 18.61 9.24 -25.13
C GLU A 76 17.27 9.98 -25.30
N GLY A 77 17.26 11.29 -25.05
CA GLY A 77 16.10 12.13 -25.37
C GLY A 77 16.12 12.55 -26.82
N PHE A 78 14.96 12.75 -27.44
CA PHE A 78 14.89 13.36 -28.76
C PHE A 78 15.22 14.85 -28.69
N GLU A 79 16.09 15.33 -29.57
CA GLU A 79 16.22 16.76 -29.86
C GLU A 79 15.02 17.15 -30.72
N GLU A 80 14.08 17.91 -30.16
CA GLU A 80 13.16 18.68 -31.00
C GLU A 80 14.01 19.79 -31.64
N GLU A 81 14.23 19.73 -32.96
CA GLU A 81 14.77 20.82 -33.76
C GLU A 81 13.78 21.99 -33.70
N TYR A 82 13.73 22.72 -32.59
CA TYR A 82 13.18 24.06 -32.61
C TYR A 82 14.15 24.91 -33.41
N GLU A 83 13.68 25.44 -34.53
CA GLU A 83 14.36 26.46 -35.34
C GLU A 83 14.49 27.77 -34.55
N ASP A 84 15.25 27.78 -33.47
CA ASP A 84 15.60 29.01 -32.77
C ASP A 84 17.12 29.17 -32.78
N GLU A 85 17.64 29.56 -33.96
CA GLU A 85 19.01 30.08 -34.14
C GLU A 85 19.27 31.34 -33.26
N GLU A 86 18.29 31.83 -32.50
CA GLU A 86 18.40 32.98 -31.59
C GLU A 86 18.75 32.62 -30.12
N GLU A 87 18.58 31.36 -29.66
CA GLU A 87 18.85 31.01 -28.25
C GLU A 87 20.32 30.62 -27.95
N GLU A 88 21.13 30.31 -28.97
CA GLU A 88 22.55 30.03 -28.77
C GLU A 88 23.37 31.28 -28.35
N GLU A 89 22.85 32.50 -28.52
CA GLU A 89 23.55 33.72 -28.09
C GLU A 89 23.44 34.01 -26.58
N GLU A 90 22.53 33.37 -25.83
CA GLU A 90 22.35 33.62 -24.38
C GLU A 90 22.90 32.53 -23.44
N GLY A 91 23.59 31.50 -23.96
CA GLY A 91 24.19 30.45 -23.13
C GLY A 91 23.16 29.59 -22.38
N GLN A 92 21.92 29.53 -22.87
CA GLN A 92 20.89 28.63 -22.35
C GLN A 92 21.14 27.20 -22.88
N LEU A 93 20.99 26.22 -21.99
CA LEU A 93 21.18 24.79 -22.30
C LEU A 93 20.07 24.31 -23.26
N SER A 94 20.41 23.52 -24.28
CA SER A 94 19.42 22.98 -25.22
C SER A 94 18.36 22.13 -24.49
N PRO A 95 17.10 22.06 -24.96
CA PRO A 95 16.04 21.27 -24.31
C PRO A 95 16.42 19.80 -24.06
N ALA A 96 17.13 19.16 -24.99
CA ALA A 96 17.63 17.80 -24.83
C ALA A 96 18.70 17.64 -23.74
N SER A 97 19.52 18.68 -23.51
CA SER A 97 20.50 18.70 -22.42
C SER A 97 19.82 18.87 -21.05
N LEU A 98 18.76 19.69 -20.95
CA LEU A 98 17.93 19.81 -19.75
C LEU A 98 17.13 18.52 -19.45
N LEU A 99 16.64 17.83 -20.49
CA LEU A 99 16.02 16.50 -20.37
C LEU A 99 17.01 15.44 -19.86
N ARG A 100 18.25 15.46 -20.35
CA ARG A 100 19.34 14.61 -19.84
C ARG A 100 19.70 14.90 -18.38
N GLU A 101 19.67 16.16 -17.96
CA GLU A 101 19.95 16.54 -16.57
C GLU A 101 18.82 16.18 -15.60
N THR A 102 17.56 16.13 -16.08
CA THR A 102 16.39 15.84 -15.26
C THR A 102 15.97 14.37 -15.25
N THR A 103 16.43 13.58 -16.23
CA THR A 103 16.13 12.14 -16.31
C THR A 103 17.12 11.33 -15.50
N THR A 104 16.62 10.46 -14.62
CA THR A 104 17.47 9.58 -13.80
C THR A 104 17.22 8.11 -14.12
N LEU A 105 18.27 7.30 -14.02
CA LEU A 105 18.21 5.85 -14.17
C LEU A 105 18.76 5.18 -12.91
N GLU A 106 17.92 4.36 -12.28
CA GLU A 106 18.30 3.46 -11.20
C GLU A 106 18.12 2.02 -11.65
N ILE A 107 19.01 1.14 -11.22
CA ILE A 107 19.01 -0.28 -11.60
C ILE A 107 18.97 -1.11 -10.34
N SER A 108 17.88 -1.87 -10.20
CA SER A 108 17.60 -2.71 -9.04
C SER A 108 17.66 -4.18 -9.44
N MET A 109 18.46 -4.93 -8.69
CA MET A 109 18.61 -6.38 -8.82
C MET A 109 18.04 -7.03 -7.57
N ILE A 110 16.90 -7.71 -7.70
CA ILE A 110 16.15 -8.26 -6.56
C ILE A 110 16.19 -9.79 -6.62
N SER A 111 16.47 -10.42 -5.47
CA SER A 111 16.50 -11.87 -5.31
C SER A 111 16.00 -12.26 -3.92
N ALA A 112 15.81 -13.56 -3.66
CA ALA A 112 15.47 -14.04 -2.32
C ALA A 112 16.55 -13.74 -1.27
N ASN A 113 17.80 -13.53 -1.68
CA ASN A 113 18.92 -13.25 -0.78
C ASN A 113 19.07 -11.75 -0.45
N GLY A 114 18.20 -10.90 -0.98
CA GLY A 114 18.29 -9.44 -0.85
C GLY A 114 18.26 -8.74 -2.20
N TYR A 115 18.48 -7.43 -2.16
CA TYR A 115 18.51 -6.58 -3.34
C TYR A 115 19.81 -5.77 -3.41
N LYS A 116 20.13 -5.29 -4.61
CA LYS A 116 21.19 -4.32 -4.87
C LYS A 116 20.64 -3.26 -5.82
N SER A 117 20.58 -2.01 -5.35
CA SER A 117 20.27 -0.84 -6.20
C SER A 117 21.54 -0.06 -6.51
N ARG A 118 21.65 0.44 -7.75
CA ARG A 118 22.77 1.27 -8.23
C ARG A 118 22.26 2.32 -9.23
N HIS A 119 22.83 3.52 -9.16
CA HIS A 119 22.68 4.57 -10.20
C HIS A 119 23.71 4.44 -11.33
N SER A 120 24.44 3.32 -11.38
CA SER A 120 25.42 3.02 -12.42
C SER A 120 25.40 1.53 -12.73
N GLN A 121 25.80 1.21 -13.96
CA GLN A 121 25.95 -0.16 -14.45
C GLN A 121 27.36 -0.38 -14.97
N PRO A 122 27.83 -1.64 -15.03
CA PRO A 122 29.07 -1.98 -15.70
C PRO A 122 29.06 -1.54 -17.17
N GLU A 123 30.24 -1.36 -17.77
CA GLU A 123 30.39 -0.97 -19.18
C GLU A 123 29.65 -1.92 -20.14
N CYS A 124 29.61 -3.21 -19.81
CA CYS A 124 28.89 -4.24 -20.57
C CYS A 124 27.55 -4.67 -19.91
N GLY A 125 27.03 -3.87 -18.98
CA GLY A 125 25.78 -4.16 -18.29
C GLY A 125 25.83 -5.33 -17.31
N ASN A 126 24.65 -5.76 -16.88
CA ASN A 126 24.50 -6.81 -15.87
C ASN A 126 24.11 -8.15 -16.52
N ALA A 127 24.56 -9.26 -15.95
CA ALA A 127 24.18 -10.60 -16.39
C ALA A 127 22.70 -10.88 -16.11
N LEU A 128 22.05 -11.60 -17.04
CA LEU A 128 20.73 -12.17 -16.81
C LEU A 128 20.85 -13.46 -16.00
N GLU A 129 20.17 -13.50 -14.85
CA GLU A 129 20.18 -14.65 -13.93
C GLU A 129 18.75 -15.19 -13.70
N PRO A 130 18.53 -16.51 -13.75
CA PRO A 130 17.19 -17.10 -13.57
C PRO A 130 16.50 -16.77 -12.24
N SER A 131 17.27 -16.65 -11.16
CA SER A 131 16.76 -16.41 -9.80
C SER A 131 16.76 -14.93 -9.42
N GLN A 132 16.93 -14.03 -10.38
CA GLN A 132 17.07 -12.60 -10.13
C GLN A 132 16.14 -11.81 -11.05
N TRP A 133 15.51 -10.80 -10.47
CA TRP A 133 14.75 -9.79 -11.18
C TRP A 133 15.64 -8.57 -11.43
N THR A 134 15.79 -8.16 -12.68
CA THR A 134 16.48 -6.91 -13.03
C THR A 134 15.46 -5.87 -13.43
N GLU A 135 15.45 -4.75 -12.72
CA GLU A 135 14.54 -3.64 -12.93
C GLU A 135 15.33 -2.36 -13.21
N TYR A 136 14.88 -1.60 -14.20
CA TYR A 136 15.38 -0.28 -14.56
C TYR A 136 14.29 0.74 -14.23
N ASN A 137 14.56 1.63 -13.30
CA ASN A 137 13.65 2.67 -12.82
C ASN A 137 14.09 4.02 -13.41
N ILE A 138 13.26 4.56 -14.29
CA ILE A 138 13.54 5.80 -15.02
C ILE A 138 12.58 6.87 -14.52
N HIS A 139 13.10 7.94 -13.93
CA HIS A 139 12.28 9.12 -13.60
C HIS A 139 12.52 10.19 -14.64
N THR A 140 11.45 10.74 -15.22
CA THR A 140 11.54 11.75 -16.27
C THR A 140 10.37 12.74 -16.18
N MET A 141 10.62 13.98 -16.59
CA MET A 141 9.59 14.99 -16.82
C MET A 141 8.87 14.79 -18.17
N ASP A 142 9.50 14.07 -19.08
CA ASP A 142 8.99 13.81 -20.42
C ASP A 142 9.00 12.30 -20.72
N PRO A 143 7.93 11.59 -20.34
CA PRO A 143 7.85 10.15 -20.51
C PRO A 143 7.65 9.71 -21.97
N TYR A 144 7.42 10.62 -22.92
CA TYR A 144 7.08 10.24 -24.30
C TYR A 144 8.21 10.46 -25.30
N ASN A 145 9.25 11.20 -24.92
CA ASN A 145 10.37 11.55 -25.78
C ASN A 145 11.69 10.86 -25.37
N LEU A 146 11.63 9.58 -24.99
CA LEU A 146 12.83 8.78 -24.67
C LEU A 146 13.04 7.63 -25.66
N GLU A 147 14.26 7.52 -26.17
CA GLU A 147 14.80 6.34 -26.81
C GLU A 147 15.54 5.47 -25.78
N LEU A 148 15.04 4.24 -25.59
CA LEU A 148 15.54 3.27 -24.61
C LEU A 148 16.26 2.15 -25.37
N THR A 149 17.60 2.12 -25.30
CA THR A 149 18.41 1.16 -26.05
C THR A 149 19.01 0.10 -25.12
N PHE A 150 18.60 -1.15 -25.34
CA PHE A 150 19.18 -2.33 -24.71
C PHE A 150 20.36 -2.83 -25.55
N GLU A 151 21.56 -2.76 -25.00
CA GLU A 151 22.78 -3.30 -25.60
C GLU A 151 23.08 -4.70 -25.07
N PHE A 152 23.34 -5.66 -25.97
CA PHE A 152 23.57 -7.06 -25.63
C PHE A 152 25.04 -7.43 -25.82
N PHE A 153 25.66 -7.96 -24.76
CA PHE A 153 27.05 -8.42 -24.76
C PHE A 153 27.09 -9.94 -24.53
N GLU A 154 27.75 -10.67 -25.42
CA GLU A 154 27.90 -12.13 -25.35
C GLU A 154 28.95 -12.51 -24.32
N GLU A 155 28.56 -13.37 -23.40
CA GLU A 155 29.45 -14.02 -22.43
C GLU A 155 29.56 -15.51 -22.77
N ASP A 156 30.80 -15.99 -22.92
CA ASP A 156 31.07 -17.42 -23.09
C ASP A 156 30.81 -18.17 -21.77
N MET A 157 30.16 -19.32 -21.86
CA MET A 157 29.93 -20.24 -20.74
C MET A 157 31.18 -21.05 -20.37
N GLY A 158 32.21 -21.05 -21.23
CA GLY A 158 33.40 -21.89 -21.11
C GLY A 158 34.60 -21.30 -20.35
N GLU A 159 34.63 -19.99 -20.05
CA GLU A 159 35.78 -19.33 -19.44
C GLU A 159 35.40 -18.59 -18.13
N HIS A 160 36.21 -18.75 -17.08
CA HIS A 160 36.05 -18.02 -15.82
C HIS A 160 36.47 -16.56 -16.02
N VAL A 161 35.53 -15.62 -15.84
CA VAL A 161 35.83 -14.18 -15.95
C VAL A 161 36.66 -13.71 -14.76
N VAL A 162 37.88 -13.24 -15.02
CA VAL A 162 38.80 -12.62 -14.07
C VAL A 162 38.81 -11.10 -14.29
N GLN A 163 39.03 -10.32 -13.22
CA GLN A 163 39.14 -8.87 -13.33
C GLN A 163 40.33 -8.48 -14.22
N GLY A 164 40.06 -7.95 -15.42
CA GLY A 164 41.07 -7.61 -16.43
C GLY A 164 40.93 -8.31 -17.78
N ASP A 165 39.95 -9.20 -17.95
CA ASP A 165 39.65 -9.85 -19.23
C ASP A 165 39.15 -8.87 -20.30
N ALA A 166 39.30 -9.26 -21.58
CA ALA A 166 38.70 -8.55 -22.70
C ALA A 166 37.17 -8.52 -22.55
N HIS A 167 36.59 -7.31 -22.58
CA HIS A 167 35.15 -7.08 -22.44
C HIS A 167 34.31 -8.05 -23.28
N PRO A 168 33.21 -8.62 -22.74
CA PRO A 168 32.31 -9.49 -23.50
C PRO A 168 31.90 -8.82 -24.82
N GLY A 169 31.82 -9.62 -25.89
CA GLY A 169 31.68 -9.08 -27.24
C GLY A 169 30.29 -8.45 -27.46
N PHE A 170 30.25 -7.18 -27.85
CA PHE A 170 29.00 -6.51 -28.24
C PHE A 170 28.35 -7.21 -29.46
N VAL A 171 27.11 -7.68 -29.28
CA VAL A 171 26.41 -8.54 -30.23
C VAL A 171 25.36 -7.78 -31.03
N GLY A 172 24.67 -6.84 -30.39
CA GLY A 172 23.52 -6.16 -31.00
C GLY A 172 22.72 -5.32 -30.02
N THR A 173 21.65 -4.72 -30.52
CA THR A 173 20.78 -3.81 -29.77
C THR A 173 19.31 -4.12 -29.96
N ALA A 174 18.48 -3.73 -28.99
CA ALA A 174 17.04 -3.62 -29.15
C ALA A 174 16.61 -2.24 -28.65
N CYS A 175 15.82 -1.52 -29.45
CA CYS A 175 15.39 -0.16 -29.15
C CYS A 175 13.88 -0.17 -28.81
N LEU A 176 13.51 0.59 -27.78
CA LEU A 176 12.15 0.83 -27.34
C LEU A 176 11.92 2.34 -27.26
N LEU A 177 10.93 2.83 -28.00
CA LEU A 177 10.51 4.23 -27.92
C LEU A 177 9.47 4.37 -26.81
N SER A 178 9.66 5.32 -25.90
CA SER A 178 8.73 5.51 -24.78
C SER A 178 7.36 6.05 -25.25
N SER A 179 7.28 6.69 -26.41
CA SER A 179 6.02 7.06 -27.08
C SER A 179 5.10 5.85 -27.28
N SER A 180 5.66 4.65 -27.48
CA SER A 180 4.90 3.42 -27.68
C SER A 180 3.98 3.07 -26.50
N PHE A 181 4.32 3.51 -25.28
CA PHE A 181 3.46 3.32 -24.11
C PHE A 181 2.16 4.11 -24.26
N ALA A 182 2.24 5.39 -24.64
CA ALA A 182 1.06 6.23 -24.90
C ALA A 182 0.25 5.72 -26.10
N GLU A 183 0.92 5.40 -27.21
CA GLU A 183 0.27 4.89 -28.43
C GLU A 183 -0.49 3.59 -28.18
N SER A 184 0.02 2.73 -27.29
CA SER A 184 -0.66 1.49 -26.91
C SER A 184 -1.91 1.70 -26.05
N GLY A 185 -2.07 2.88 -25.44
CA GLY A 185 -3.09 3.17 -24.44
C GLY A 185 -2.97 2.35 -23.15
N LYS A 186 -1.83 1.68 -22.94
CA LYS A 186 -1.57 0.82 -21.78
C LYS A 186 -0.36 1.31 -21.01
N ASP A 187 -0.56 1.46 -19.71
CA ASP A 187 0.52 1.86 -18.79
C ASP A 187 1.31 0.69 -18.23
N PHE A 188 0.92 -0.53 -18.53
CA PHE A 188 1.67 -1.72 -18.13
C PHE A 188 1.52 -2.82 -19.17
N GLY A 189 2.50 -3.70 -19.26
CA GLY A 189 2.45 -4.83 -20.17
C GLY A 189 3.83 -5.38 -20.53
N VAL A 190 3.90 -6.03 -21.69
CA VAL A 190 5.13 -6.66 -22.19
C VAL A 190 5.44 -6.15 -23.59
N ALA A 191 6.58 -5.49 -23.76
CA ALA A 191 7.14 -5.15 -25.05
C ALA A 191 8.01 -6.31 -25.56
N THR A 192 7.81 -6.74 -26.81
CA THR A 192 8.67 -7.74 -27.46
C THR A 192 9.46 -7.08 -28.58
N LEU A 193 10.77 -6.93 -28.36
CA LEU A 193 11.65 -6.16 -29.23
C LEU A 193 12.58 -7.11 -30.01
N PRO A 194 12.79 -6.89 -31.32
CA PRO A 194 13.81 -7.62 -32.06
C PRO A 194 15.20 -7.19 -31.63
N ILE A 195 16.10 -8.16 -31.43
CA ILE A 195 17.51 -7.87 -31.19
C ILE A 195 18.21 -7.80 -32.54
N MET A 196 18.65 -6.61 -32.94
CA MET A 196 19.35 -6.32 -34.18
C MET A 196 20.83 -6.62 -34.03
N GLY A 197 21.38 -7.51 -34.88
CA GLY A 197 22.79 -7.86 -34.80
C GLY A 197 23.70 -6.70 -35.23
N ARG A 198 24.82 -6.49 -34.53
CA ARG A 198 25.78 -5.40 -34.76
C ARG A 198 26.20 -5.22 -36.23
N ASN A 199 26.55 -6.32 -36.89
CA ASN A 199 27.12 -6.31 -38.25
C ASN A 199 26.12 -6.82 -39.31
N SER A 200 24.90 -7.17 -38.92
CA SER A 200 23.89 -7.72 -39.82
C SER A 200 22.61 -6.91 -39.67
N ARG A 201 22.02 -6.44 -40.78
CA ARG A 201 20.64 -5.91 -40.81
C ARG A 201 19.58 -7.01 -40.58
N GLN A 202 19.92 -8.02 -39.78
CA GLN A 202 19.11 -9.18 -39.48
C GLN A 202 18.97 -9.31 -37.97
N THR A 203 17.82 -9.79 -37.54
CA THR A 203 17.54 -10.08 -36.15
C THR A 203 18.30 -11.33 -35.70
N ILE A 204 18.88 -11.27 -34.50
CA ILE A 204 19.55 -12.42 -33.88
C ILE A 204 18.62 -13.19 -32.92
N GLY A 205 17.55 -12.52 -32.49
CA GLY A 205 16.62 -12.99 -31.48
C GLY A 205 15.61 -11.91 -31.14
N LYS A 206 14.98 -12.06 -29.98
CA LYS A 206 14.05 -11.10 -29.39
C LYS A 206 14.28 -10.99 -27.88
N VAL A 207 14.00 -9.82 -27.33
CA VAL A 207 13.91 -9.57 -25.90
C VAL A 207 12.46 -9.24 -25.53
N ARG A 208 12.00 -9.77 -24.41
CA ARG A 208 10.73 -9.42 -23.76
C ARG A 208 11.07 -8.53 -22.58
N VAL A 209 10.45 -7.36 -22.54
CA VAL A 209 10.63 -6.35 -21.51
C VAL A 209 9.27 -6.06 -20.91
N ASP A 210 9.11 -6.37 -19.64
CA ASP A 210 7.91 -6.03 -18.90
C ASP A 210 8.01 -4.56 -18.50
N TYR A 211 6.94 -3.79 -18.66
CA TYR A 211 6.96 -2.35 -18.39
C TYR A 211 5.80 -1.90 -17.51
N LEU A 212 6.03 -0.84 -16.74
CA LEU A 212 5.05 -0.12 -15.94
C LEU A 212 5.33 1.39 -16.01
N VAL A 213 4.32 2.20 -16.30
CA VAL A 213 4.38 3.65 -16.39
C VAL A 213 3.52 4.24 -15.28
N MET A 214 4.15 4.85 -14.28
CA MET A 214 3.50 5.40 -13.09
C MET A 214 3.46 6.92 -13.18
N ARG A 215 2.26 7.48 -13.16
CA ARG A 215 2.03 8.94 -13.21
C ARG A 215 1.57 9.48 -11.86
N PRO A 216 1.86 10.74 -11.53
CA PRO A 216 1.31 11.36 -10.32
C PRO A 216 -0.21 11.51 -10.43
N ILE A 217 -0.89 11.53 -9.29
CA ILE A 217 -2.35 11.76 -9.24
C ILE A 217 -2.62 13.22 -9.58
N GLN A 218 -3.40 13.45 -10.64
CA GLN A 218 -3.73 14.81 -11.10
C GLN A 218 -4.52 15.59 -10.05
N GLY A 219 -4.09 16.82 -9.75
CA GLY A 219 -4.75 17.71 -8.79
C GLY A 219 -4.57 17.33 -7.31
N LEU A 220 -3.84 16.26 -7.00
CA LEU A 220 -3.51 15.88 -5.63
C LEU A 220 -2.15 16.47 -5.24
N HIS A 221 -2.15 17.35 -4.23
CA HIS A 221 -0.93 17.87 -3.64
C HIS A 221 -0.60 17.12 -2.36
N CYS A 222 0.40 16.25 -2.43
CA CYS A 222 1.05 15.68 -1.23
C CYS A 222 2.17 16.63 -0.79
N ASP A 223 2.24 16.92 0.51
CA ASP A 223 3.26 17.75 1.13
C ASP A 223 3.92 17.03 2.33
N MET A 224 4.87 17.68 2.98
CA MET A 224 5.60 17.10 4.11
C MET A 224 4.91 17.31 5.46
N SER A 225 3.70 17.85 5.51
CA SER A 225 3.00 18.16 6.77
C SER A 225 2.65 16.90 7.57
N SER A 226 2.43 15.77 6.89
CA SER A 226 2.11 14.49 7.52
C SER A 226 2.54 13.32 6.62
N SER A 227 3.69 12.71 6.91
CA SER A 227 4.14 11.50 6.23
C SER A 227 4.23 10.31 7.20
N PHE A 228 3.37 9.30 6.99
CA PHE A 228 3.42 8.04 7.74
C PHE A 228 3.82 6.85 6.86
N ALA A 229 4.27 7.09 5.61
CA ALA A 229 4.63 6.04 4.65
C ALA A 229 5.58 4.97 5.23
N LYS A 230 6.48 5.36 6.15
CA LYS A 230 7.43 4.49 6.85
C LYS A 230 7.28 4.48 8.37
N TYR A 231 6.30 5.20 8.91
CA TYR A 231 6.19 5.37 10.36
C TYR A 231 5.35 4.26 10.99
N TRP A 232 5.98 3.43 11.81
CA TRP A 232 5.29 2.49 12.69
C TRP A 232 5.69 2.72 14.14
N LYS A 233 4.73 3.10 14.98
CA LYS A 233 4.96 3.23 16.43
C LYS A 233 5.08 1.84 17.02
N LYS A 234 6.27 1.50 17.53
CA LYS A 234 6.53 0.25 18.26
C LYS A 234 5.60 0.14 19.47
N ARG A 235 4.91 -1.00 19.58
CA ARG A 235 3.87 -1.28 20.59
C ARG A 235 3.62 -2.79 20.68
N SER A 236 2.66 -3.20 21.51
CA SER A 236 2.15 -4.57 21.51
C SER A 236 1.46 -4.92 20.19
N THR A 237 1.46 -6.21 19.85
CA THR A 237 0.78 -6.75 18.67
C THR A 237 -0.63 -6.22 18.54
N LEU A 238 -0.99 -5.78 17.33
CA LEU A 238 -2.32 -5.29 17.01
C LEU A 238 -3.26 -6.41 16.59
N ASP A 239 -4.47 -6.39 17.11
CA ASP A 239 -5.55 -7.25 16.66
C ASP A 239 -6.36 -6.54 15.55
N VAL A 240 -6.51 -7.22 14.42
CA VAL A 240 -7.15 -6.69 13.21
C VAL A 240 -8.31 -7.61 12.83
N GLY A 241 -9.51 -7.04 12.76
CA GLY A 241 -10.70 -7.79 12.35
C GLY A 241 -10.73 -8.03 10.85
N HIS A 242 -10.57 -9.28 10.42
CA HIS A 242 -10.60 -9.70 9.02
C HIS A 242 -12.00 -9.49 8.43
N ARG A 243 -12.13 -8.71 7.34
CA ARG A 243 -13.42 -8.32 6.74
C ARG A 243 -14.44 -7.80 7.76
N GLY A 244 -13.94 -7.16 8.82
CA GLY A 244 -14.67 -6.84 10.04
C GLY A 244 -14.66 -7.99 11.05
N ALA A 245 -15.81 -8.59 11.32
CA ALA A 245 -16.00 -9.67 12.28
C ALA A 245 -15.82 -11.07 11.65
N GLY A 246 -14.98 -11.19 10.62
CA GLY A 246 -14.61 -12.47 10.02
C GLY A 246 -15.38 -12.87 8.76
N SER A 247 -14.89 -13.93 8.11
CA SER A 247 -15.51 -14.48 6.91
C SER A 247 -16.82 -15.23 7.19
N THR A 248 -17.76 -15.11 6.28
CA THR A 248 -19.07 -15.78 6.31
C THR A 248 -18.94 -17.31 6.19
N HIS A 249 -17.81 -17.81 5.68
CA HIS A 249 -17.56 -19.23 5.48
C HIS A 249 -16.98 -19.95 6.71
N THR A 250 -16.26 -19.24 7.58
CA THR A 250 -15.45 -19.84 8.66
C THR A 250 -16.20 -20.11 9.96
N ALA A 251 -17.48 -19.74 10.08
CA ALA A 251 -18.20 -19.97 11.34
C ALA A 251 -19.70 -20.26 11.20
N LYS A 252 -20.14 -21.31 11.89
CA LYS A 252 -21.54 -21.64 12.18
C LYS A 252 -22.28 -20.58 13.04
N HIS A 253 -21.62 -19.48 13.41
CA HIS A 253 -22.05 -18.60 14.50
C HIS A 253 -22.01 -17.09 14.21
N HIS A 254 -21.55 -16.65 13.04
CA HIS A 254 -21.54 -15.20 12.73
C HIS A 254 -22.90 -14.75 12.19
N ARG A 255 -23.58 -13.91 12.97
CA ARG A 255 -24.88 -13.29 12.59
C ARG A 255 -24.72 -12.15 11.59
N VAL A 256 -23.50 -11.67 11.37
CA VAL A 256 -23.20 -10.48 10.56
C VAL A 256 -22.33 -10.90 9.38
N ARG A 257 -22.69 -10.43 8.19
CA ARG A 257 -22.01 -10.75 6.93
C ARG A 257 -20.69 -10.00 6.82
N GLU A 258 -19.65 -10.65 6.33
CA GLU A 258 -18.33 -10.04 6.06
C GLU A 258 -18.43 -8.80 5.14
N ASN A 259 -17.45 -7.89 5.24
CA ASN A 259 -17.36 -6.72 4.36
C ASN A 259 -18.64 -5.84 4.37
N THR A 260 -19.29 -5.72 5.53
CA THR A 260 -20.45 -4.85 5.77
C THR A 260 -20.16 -3.84 6.89
N ILE A 261 -20.89 -2.72 6.91
CA ILE A 261 -20.76 -1.70 7.97
C ILE A 261 -21.02 -2.32 9.35
N ALA A 262 -22.03 -3.18 9.47
CA ALA A 262 -22.33 -3.89 10.69
C ALA A 262 -21.18 -4.79 11.15
N SER A 263 -20.49 -5.46 10.21
CA SER A 263 -19.33 -6.30 10.51
C SER A 263 -18.18 -5.48 11.09
N PHE A 264 -17.90 -4.32 10.47
CA PHE A 264 -16.86 -3.42 10.92
C PHE A 264 -17.16 -2.79 12.29
N LYS A 265 -18.42 -2.36 12.52
CA LYS A 265 -18.85 -1.86 13.84
C LYS A 265 -18.75 -2.93 14.91
N SER A 266 -19.15 -4.16 14.59
CA SER A 266 -19.03 -5.30 15.50
C SER A 266 -17.58 -5.54 15.90
N ALA A 267 -16.65 -5.65 14.94
CA ALA A 267 -15.24 -5.82 15.24
C ALA A 267 -14.67 -4.67 16.09
N ALA A 268 -15.02 -3.42 15.76
CA ALA A 268 -14.59 -2.24 16.51
C ALA A 268 -15.07 -2.26 17.98
N GLN A 269 -16.30 -2.70 18.25
CA GLN A 269 -16.86 -2.85 19.60
C GLN A 269 -16.19 -3.96 20.41
N HIS A 270 -15.51 -4.90 19.74
CA HIS A 270 -14.78 -6.00 20.38
C HIS A 270 -13.27 -5.75 20.42
N GLY A 271 -12.86 -4.47 20.37
CA GLY A 271 -11.48 -4.06 20.63
C GLY A 271 -10.53 -4.13 19.43
N ALA A 272 -11.03 -4.43 18.22
CA ALA A 272 -10.21 -4.42 17.00
C ALA A 272 -9.52 -3.06 16.83
N ALA A 273 -8.19 -3.06 16.72
CA ALA A 273 -7.42 -1.85 16.49
C ALA A 273 -7.67 -1.34 15.06
N TYR A 274 -7.65 -2.28 14.11
CA TYR A 274 -7.99 -2.06 12.72
C TYR A 274 -9.15 -2.98 12.30
N VAL A 275 -9.96 -2.54 11.36
CA VAL A 275 -10.77 -3.43 10.52
C VAL A 275 -10.10 -3.55 9.16
N GLU A 276 -9.96 -4.78 8.70
CA GLU A 276 -9.45 -5.10 7.37
C GLU A 276 -10.63 -5.31 6.42
N PHE A 277 -10.48 -4.86 5.18
CA PHE A 277 -11.45 -5.10 4.10
C PHE A 277 -10.86 -4.86 2.71
N ASP A 278 -11.45 -5.54 1.73
CA ASP A 278 -11.08 -5.49 0.31
C ASP A 278 -11.76 -4.35 -0.44
N VAL A 279 -11.02 -3.60 -1.24
CA VAL A 279 -11.55 -2.53 -2.11
C VAL A 279 -11.24 -2.82 -3.57
N HIS A 280 -12.24 -2.61 -4.42
CA HIS A 280 -12.09 -2.56 -5.88
C HIS A 280 -13.04 -1.54 -6.48
N LEU A 281 -13.07 -1.44 -7.82
CA LEU A 281 -13.94 -0.51 -8.53
C LEU A 281 -15.12 -1.23 -9.19
N SER A 282 -16.28 -0.60 -9.15
CA SER A 282 -17.40 -0.91 -10.05
C SER A 282 -17.10 -0.43 -11.47
N LYS A 283 -17.96 -0.82 -12.43
CA LYS A 283 -17.86 -0.42 -13.85
C LYS A 283 -17.83 1.10 -14.05
N ASP A 284 -18.60 1.82 -13.23
CA ASP A 284 -18.73 3.27 -13.21
C ASP A 284 -17.77 3.94 -12.22
N SER A 285 -16.67 3.25 -11.88
CA SER A 285 -15.54 3.81 -11.12
C SER A 285 -15.86 4.22 -9.68
N VAL A 286 -16.83 3.56 -9.04
CA VAL A 286 -17.11 3.74 -7.61
C VAL A 286 -16.27 2.74 -6.81
N PRO A 287 -15.47 3.20 -5.82
CA PRO A 287 -14.80 2.30 -4.89
C PRO A 287 -15.81 1.55 -4.02
N ILE A 288 -15.82 0.24 -4.14
CA ILE A 288 -16.73 -0.66 -3.44
C ILE A 288 -15.95 -1.66 -2.59
N VAL A 289 -16.58 -2.12 -1.52
CA VAL A 289 -15.98 -3.07 -0.58
C VAL A 289 -16.59 -4.45 -0.73
N TYR A 290 -15.78 -5.39 -1.22
CA TYR A 290 -16.16 -6.78 -1.48
C TYR A 290 -14.90 -7.59 -1.80
N HIS A 291 -14.89 -8.86 -1.40
CA HIS A 291 -13.68 -9.68 -1.48
C HIS A 291 -13.43 -10.29 -2.86
N ASP A 292 -14.44 -10.92 -3.46
CA ASP A 292 -14.23 -11.69 -4.69
C ASP A 292 -14.17 -10.78 -5.94
N LEU A 293 -13.47 -11.23 -6.97
CA LEU A 293 -13.42 -10.52 -8.26
C LEU A 293 -14.71 -10.68 -9.07
N THR A 294 -15.52 -11.67 -8.71
CA THR A 294 -16.78 -12.06 -9.36
C THR A 294 -17.90 -12.18 -8.33
N CYS A 295 -19.14 -12.07 -8.78
CA CYS A 295 -20.33 -12.34 -7.96
C CYS A 295 -21.37 -13.13 -8.77
N CYS A 296 -22.17 -13.93 -8.08
CA CYS A 296 -23.23 -14.71 -8.71
C CYS A 296 -24.54 -13.93 -8.82
N ILE A 297 -25.14 -13.93 -10.01
CA ILE A 297 -26.47 -13.38 -10.29
C ILE A 297 -27.42 -14.54 -10.57
N SER A 298 -28.57 -14.58 -9.88
CA SER A 298 -29.61 -15.57 -10.14
C SER A 298 -30.51 -15.13 -11.28
N THR A 299 -30.69 -15.98 -12.28
CA THR A 299 -31.64 -15.79 -13.38
C THR A 299 -32.69 -16.90 -13.40
N LYS A 300 -33.92 -16.59 -13.85
CA LYS A 300 -35.00 -17.58 -13.98
C LYS A 300 -34.95 -18.22 -15.37
N LYS A 301 -34.96 -19.55 -15.46
CA LYS A 301 -35.06 -20.22 -16.77
C LYS A 301 -36.40 -19.93 -17.44
N LYS A 302 -36.35 -19.67 -18.75
CA LYS A 302 -37.51 -19.25 -19.58
C LYS A 302 -38.68 -20.24 -19.54
N ASN A 303 -38.41 -21.53 -19.30
CA ASN A 303 -39.40 -22.62 -19.31
C ASN A 303 -39.60 -23.32 -17.96
N ASP A 304 -38.88 -22.92 -16.92
CA ASP A 304 -38.99 -23.50 -15.58
C ASP A 304 -38.84 -22.39 -14.53
N LYS A 305 -40.00 -21.95 -14.00
CA LYS A 305 -40.09 -20.89 -12.99
C LYS A 305 -39.53 -21.29 -11.63
N THR A 306 -39.17 -22.57 -11.42
CA THR A 306 -38.65 -23.09 -10.15
C THR A 306 -37.13 -23.25 -10.15
N SER A 307 -36.50 -23.38 -11.33
CA SER A 307 -35.04 -23.49 -11.43
C SER A 307 -34.38 -22.11 -11.55
N LEU A 308 -33.53 -21.77 -10.59
CA LEU A 308 -32.63 -20.63 -10.65
C LEU A 308 -31.30 -21.07 -11.27
N GLU A 309 -30.83 -20.31 -12.25
CA GLU A 309 -29.49 -20.46 -12.82
C GLU A 309 -28.60 -19.35 -12.28
N LEU A 310 -27.52 -19.73 -11.58
CA LEU A 310 -26.52 -18.80 -11.09
C LEU A 310 -25.50 -18.55 -12.20
N ILE A 311 -25.33 -17.28 -12.56
CA ILE A 311 -24.35 -16.82 -13.53
C ILE A 311 -23.30 -16.02 -12.77
N GLU A 312 -22.05 -16.45 -12.86
CA GLU A 312 -20.91 -15.71 -12.30
C GLU A 312 -20.57 -14.53 -13.23
N VAL A 313 -20.51 -13.33 -12.66
CA VAL A 313 -20.25 -12.09 -13.40
C VAL A 313 -19.12 -11.31 -12.72
N PRO A 314 -18.13 -10.79 -13.46
CA PRO A 314 -17.09 -9.96 -12.89
C PRO A 314 -17.66 -8.68 -12.26
N VAL A 315 -17.23 -8.36 -11.04
CA VAL A 315 -17.73 -7.18 -10.32
C VAL A 315 -17.39 -5.88 -11.07
N LYS A 316 -16.21 -5.84 -11.71
CA LYS A 316 -15.78 -4.73 -12.57
C LYS A 316 -16.73 -4.43 -13.74
N ASP A 317 -17.61 -5.36 -14.10
CA ASP A 317 -18.53 -5.23 -15.24
C ASP A 317 -19.95 -4.80 -14.80
N LEU A 318 -20.17 -4.59 -13.51
CA LEU A 318 -21.43 -4.12 -12.92
C LEU A 318 -21.27 -2.68 -12.40
N THR A 319 -22.27 -1.83 -12.65
CA THR A 319 -22.31 -0.48 -12.05
C THR A 319 -22.59 -0.57 -10.56
N TYR A 320 -22.28 0.48 -9.82
CA TYR A 320 -22.55 0.53 -8.39
C TYR A 320 -24.04 0.25 -8.09
N ASP A 321 -24.94 0.92 -8.79
CA ASP A 321 -26.39 0.70 -8.64
C ASP A 321 -26.80 -0.75 -8.92
N GLN A 322 -26.20 -1.40 -9.93
CA GLN A 322 -26.47 -2.81 -10.21
C GLN A 322 -26.02 -3.72 -9.07
N LEU A 323 -24.86 -3.45 -8.46
CA LEU A 323 -24.36 -4.17 -7.29
C LEU A 323 -25.27 -3.97 -6.08
N GLN A 324 -25.75 -2.75 -5.85
CA GLN A 324 -26.71 -2.46 -4.79
C GLN A 324 -28.04 -3.21 -5.02
N LEU A 325 -28.48 -3.39 -6.28
CA LEU A 325 -29.73 -4.12 -6.61
C LEU A 325 -29.64 -5.64 -6.42
N LEU A 326 -28.45 -6.26 -6.50
CA LEU A 326 -28.27 -7.69 -6.23
C LEU A 326 -28.72 -8.09 -4.80
N LYS A 327 -28.75 -7.10 -3.89
CA LYS A 327 -29.37 -7.17 -2.57
C LYS A 327 -30.84 -7.61 -2.61
N LEU A 328 -31.64 -7.02 -3.49
CA LEU A 328 -33.10 -7.15 -3.49
C LEU A 328 -33.56 -8.53 -3.95
N ALA A 329 -32.86 -9.13 -4.91
CA ALA A 329 -33.20 -10.45 -5.44
C ALA A 329 -32.94 -11.58 -4.43
N HIS A 330 -31.89 -11.47 -3.63
CA HIS A 330 -31.58 -12.44 -2.58
C HIS A 330 -32.46 -12.26 -1.33
N ALA A 331 -32.83 -11.01 -0.98
CA ALA A 331 -33.74 -10.72 0.13
C ALA A 331 -35.19 -11.17 -0.14
N THR A 332 -35.69 -11.02 -1.38
CA THR A 332 -37.02 -11.56 -1.78
C THR A 332 -37.04 -13.08 -1.89
N ALA A 333 -35.90 -13.74 -2.09
CA ALA A 333 -35.80 -15.20 -2.05
C ALA A 333 -35.77 -15.78 -0.62
N ILE A 334 -35.58 -14.95 0.41
CA ILE A 334 -35.54 -15.37 1.82
C ILE A 334 -36.83 -15.01 2.59
N LYS A 335 -37.75 -14.23 1.99
CA LYS A 335 -39.05 -13.92 2.59
C LYS A 335 -40.21 -14.61 1.85
N GLU A 336 -40.43 -15.89 2.14
CA GLU A 336 -41.79 -16.38 2.34
C GLU A 336 -42.13 -16.21 3.83
N ASN A 337 -43.19 -15.45 4.10
CA ASN A 337 -43.75 -15.07 5.41
C ASN A 337 -43.11 -13.86 6.13
N ASN A 338 -43.45 -12.66 5.68
CA ASN A 338 -44.47 -11.84 6.35
C ASN A 338 -44.58 -10.48 5.68
N ASP A 339 -45.79 -10.21 5.20
CA ASP A 339 -46.24 -8.93 4.67
C ASP A 339 -46.37 -7.89 5.78
N LYS A 340 -46.13 -6.64 5.37
CA LYS A 340 -46.40 -5.33 6.00
C LYS A 340 -45.19 -4.62 6.62
N ASP A 341 -45.14 -3.33 6.28
CA ASP A 341 -44.23 -2.26 6.69
C ASP A 341 -42.99 -2.08 5.80
N LEU A 342 -43.23 -1.59 4.57
CA LEU A 342 -42.22 -0.97 3.71
C LEU A 342 -42.77 0.34 3.15
N LEU A 343 -43.00 1.30 4.04
CA LEU A 343 -43.07 2.71 3.71
C LEU A 343 -42.40 3.46 4.88
N ASP A 344 -41.51 4.40 4.52
CA ASP A 344 -40.69 5.26 5.37
C ASP A 344 -39.39 4.62 5.91
N ASP A 345 -38.31 4.78 5.12
CA ASP A 345 -36.94 5.15 5.58
C ASP A 345 -36.00 5.14 4.36
N GLU A 346 -36.12 6.14 3.47
CA GLU A 346 -35.21 6.29 2.31
C GLU A 346 -33.83 6.89 2.70
N GLU A 347 -33.59 7.19 3.98
CA GLU A 347 -32.35 7.83 4.46
C GLU A 347 -31.46 6.94 5.35
N GLU A 348 -31.89 5.77 5.79
CA GLU A 348 -31.06 4.91 6.66
C GLU A 348 -30.19 3.96 5.82
N VAL A 349 -28.87 4.10 5.93
CA VAL A 349 -27.91 3.17 5.30
C VAL A 349 -28.06 1.81 5.98
N ASP A 350 -28.60 0.83 5.27
CA ASP A 350 -28.68 -0.55 5.77
C ASP A 350 -27.26 -1.10 6.00
N GLU A 351 -26.87 -1.20 7.27
CA GLU A 351 -25.51 -1.56 7.67
C GLU A 351 -25.13 -3.00 7.32
N HIS A 352 -26.11 -3.85 7.00
CA HIS A 352 -25.91 -5.24 6.58
C HIS A 352 -25.82 -5.40 5.06
N GLN A 353 -25.91 -4.30 4.32
CA GLN A 353 -25.86 -4.29 2.86
C GLN A 353 -24.47 -4.69 2.34
N PRO A 354 -24.37 -5.67 1.42
CA PRO A 354 -23.12 -5.97 0.72
C PRO A 354 -22.75 -4.85 -0.26
N PHE A 355 -21.48 -4.84 -0.68
CA PHE A 355 -20.93 -3.85 -1.60
C PHE A 355 -21.07 -2.40 -1.11
N PRO A 356 -20.87 -2.08 0.19
CA PRO A 356 -20.87 -0.68 0.59
C PRO A 356 -19.77 0.07 -0.17
N SER A 357 -20.05 1.31 -0.57
CA SER A 357 -19.01 2.16 -1.12
C SER A 357 -17.98 2.50 -0.03
N LEU A 358 -16.73 2.72 -0.44
CA LEU A 358 -15.68 3.13 0.49
C LEU A 358 -16.02 4.44 1.21
N THR A 359 -16.75 5.34 0.55
CA THR A 359 -17.23 6.60 1.15
C THR A 359 -18.21 6.34 2.30
N GLN A 360 -19.16 5.40 2.13
CA GLN A 360 -20.09 5.05 3.20
C GLN A 360 -19.37 4.46 4.42
N ILE A 361 -18.32 3.66 4.21
CA ILE A 361 -17.52 3.11 5.32
C ILE A 361 -16.82 4.23 6.09
N PHE A 362 -16.19 5.20 5.41
CA PHE A 362 -15.57 6.34 6.08
C PHE A 362 -16.55 7.16 6.91
N GLN A 363 -17.80 7.26 6.46
CA GLN A 363 -18.87 7.98 7.17
C GLN A 363 -19.42 7.19 8.37
N ALA A 364 -19.58 5.87 8.22
CA ALA A 364 -20.30 5.06 9.20
C ALA A 364 -19.42 4.55 10.35
N ILE A 365 -18.11 4.37 10.14
CA ILE A 365 -17.22 3.80 11.16
C ILE A 365 -16.56 4.92 11.98
N PRO A 366 -16.48 4.84 13.32
CA PRO A 366 -15.85 5.88 14.16
C PRO A 366 -14.37 6.14 13.81
N GLU A 367 -13.93 7.40 13.78
CA GLU A 367 -12.59 7.83 13.32
C GLU A 367 -11.41 7.19 14.07
N ASN A 368 -11.62 6.79 15.33
CA ASN A 368 -10.60 6.13 16.15
C ASN A 368 -10.27 4.69 15.71
N VAL A 369 -11.11 4.05 14.90
CA VAL A 369 -10.89 2.68 14.40
C VAL A 369 -9.94 2.76 13.20
N GLY A 370 -8.84 2.01 13.21
CA GLY A 370 -7.94 1.99 12.06
C GLY A 370 -8.53 1.23 10.86
N PHE A 371 -8.12 1.56 9.64
CA PHE A 371 -8.43 0.76 8.44
C PHE A 371 -7.19 0.08 7.88
N ASN A 372 -7.28 -1.24 7.64
CA ASN A 372 -6.39 -1.94 6.73
C ASN A 372 -7.16 -2.14 5.40
N ILE A 373 -6.79 -1.38 4.38
CA ILE A 373 -7.47 -1.37 3.08
C ILE A 373 -6.71 -2.29 2.13
N GLU A 374 -7.21 -3.51 1.89
CA GLU A 374 -6.68 -4.40 0.86
C GLU A 374 -7.11 -3.89 -0.52
N LEU A 375 -6.14 -3.55 -1.38
CA LEU A 375 -6.38 -3.16 -2.76
C LEU A 375 -6.51 -4.43 -3.61
N LYS A 376 -7.73 -4.78 -3.99
CA LYS A 376 -7.99 -6.03 -4.71
C LYS A 376 -7.57 -5.92 -6.17
N TRP A 377 -6.57 -6.69 -6.54
CA TRP A 377 -6.01 -6.74 -7.88
C TRP A 377 -5.89 -8.19 -8.38
N ILE A 378 -5.98 -8.39 -9.70
CA ILE A 378 -5.87 -9.72 -10.30
C ILE A 378 -4.42 -10.20 -10.32
N CYS A 379 -4.17 -11.46 -9.94
CA CYS A 379 -2.86 -12.07 -10.08
C CYS A 379 -2.89 -13.18 -11.13
N GLN A 380 -1.74 -13.42 -11.77
CA GLN A 380 -1.55 -14.57 -12.64
C GLN A 380 -0.84 -15.69 -11.88
N MET A 381 -1.36 -16.91 -12.00
CA MET A 381 -0.75 -18.12 -11.43
C MET A 381 0.31 -18.68 -12.36
N LYS A 382 1.24 -19.47 -11.82
CA LYS A 382 2.37 -20.05 -12.57
C LYS A 382 1.96 -20.97 -13.72
N ASP A 383 0.77 -21.57 -13.65
CA ASP A 383 0.20 -22.36 -14.75
C ASP A 383 -0.33 -21.48 -15.92
N GLY A 384 -0.44 -20.16 -15.70
CA GLY A 384 -0.91 -19.16 -16.65
C GLY A 384 -2.38 -18.76 -16.48
N SER A 385 -3.10 -19.39 -15.55
CA SER A 385 -4.46 -18.98 -15.18
C SER A 385 -4.45 -17.63 -14.44
N TRP A 386 -5.57 -16.92 -14.53
CA TRP A 386 -5.76 -15.62 -13.88
C TRP A 386 -6.86 -15.74 -12.81
N ASP A 387 -6.70 -14.99 -11.72
CA ASP A 387 -7.72 -14.90 -10.68
C ASP A 387 -9.09 -14.47 -11.24
N GLY A 388 -10.15 -15.09 -10.71
CA GLY A 388 -11.53 -14.88 -11.16
C GLY A 388 -11.74 -15.21 -12.65
N ASN A 389 -10.84 -15.96 -13.29
CA ASN A 389 -10.79 -16.19 -14.73
C ASN A 389 -10.79 -14.89 -15.56
N LEU A 390 -10.26 -13.79 -14.99
CA LEU A 390 -10.22 -12.48 -15.63
C LEU A 390 -8.93 -12.29 -16.43
N SER A 391 -9.02 -12.24 -17.76
CA SER A 391 -7.85 -11.97 -18.61
C SER A 391 -7.48 -10.48 -18.72
N SER A 392 -8.31 -9.59 -18.18
CA SER A 392 -8.06 -8.15 -18.12
C SER A 392 -8.77 -7.51 -16.94
N TYR A 393 -8.21 -6.40 -16.47
CA TYR A 393 -8.75 -5.61 -15.39
C TYR A 393 -8.69 -4.12 -15.74
N PHE A 394 -8.74 -3.24 -14.74
CA PHE A 394 -8.60 -1.80 -14.92
C PHE A 394 -7.18 -1.39 -15.34
N ASN A 395 -7.01 -0.14 -15.76
CA ASN A 395 -5.70 0.49 -15.81
C ASN A 395 -5.24 0.80 -14.37
N MET A 396 -4.01 0.42 -14.00
CA MET A 396 -3.50 0.58 -12.63
C MET A 396 -3.44 2.04 -12.17
N ASN A 397 -3.07 2.99 -13.04
CA ASN A 397 -3.07 4.42 -12.68
C ASN A 397 -4.50 4.87 -12.38
N THR A 398 -5.45 4.65 -13.29
CA THR A 398 -6.85 5.04 -13.08
C THR A 398 -7.43 4.40 -11.82
N TYR A 399 -7.20 3.10 -11.62
CA TYR A 399 -7.68 2.37 -10.46
C TYR A 399 -7.18 2.98 -9.15
N LEU A 400 -5.87 3.22 -9.05
CA LEU A 400 -5.28 3.79 -7.84
C LEU A 400 -5.60 5.26 -7.65
N ASP A 401 -5.63 6.06 -8.71
CA ASP A 401 -5.93 7.49 -8.61
C ASP A 401 -7.32 7.70 -8.00
N ILE A 402 -8.31 6.90 -8.39
CA ILE A 402 -9.67 6.97 -7.84
C ILE A 402 -9.68 6.57 -6.35
N ILE A 403 -9.10 5.42 -6.00
CA ILE A 403 -9.15 4.89 -4.63
C ILE A 403 -8.32 5.76 -3.68
N LEU A 404 -7.08 6.10 -4.06
CA LEU A 404 -6.21 6.94 -3.25
C LEU A 404 -6.78 8.34 -3.06
N SER A 405 -7.39 8.94 -4.10
CA SER A 405 -8.08 10.23 -3.95
C SER A 405 -9.23 10.13 -2.95
N CYS A 406 -10.05 9.08 -3.02
CA CYS A 406 -11.13 8.84 -2.04
C CYS A 406 -10.58 8.74 -0.61
N VAL A 407 -9.54 7.92 -0.41
CA VAL A 407 -8.94 7.68 0.92
C VAL A 407 -8.26 8.94 1.47
N LEU A 408 -7.53 9.68 0.65
CA LEU A 408 -6.84 10.90 1.10
C LEU A 408 -7.83 12.02 1.46
N GLN A 409 -8.95 12.13 0.73
CA GLN A 409 -9.99 13.12 0.99
C GLN A 409 -10.88 12.75 2.19
N ARG A 410 -11.17 11.46 2.40
CA ARG A 410 -12.11 10.98 3.43
C ARG A 410 -11.44 10.46 4.71
N GLY A 411 -10.14 10.19 4.66
CA GLY A 411 -9.42 9.53 5.75
C GLY A 411 -9.20 10.37 7.00
N GLY A 412 -9.32 11.70 6.93
CA GLY A 412 -9.19 12.58 8.10
C GLY A 412 -7.89 12.35 8.89
N LYS A 413 -8.04 12.12 10.20
CA LYS A 413 -6.99 11.72 11.16
C LYS A 413 -6.95 10.22 11.42
N ARG A 414 -7.80 9.43 10.75
CA ARG A 414 -7.85 7.98 10.90
C ARG A 414 -6.50 7.35 10.59
N ARG A 415 -6.13 6.33 11.36
CA ARG A 415 -4.97 5.49 11.05
C ARG A 415 -5.33 4.54 9.91
N ILE A 416 -4.63 4.64 8.78
CA ILE A 416 -4.88 3.81 7.61
C ILE A 416 -3.58 3.14 7.20
N VAL A 417 -3.66 1.85 6.86
CA VAL A 417 -2.62 1.08 6.20
C VAL A 417 -3.24 0.44 4.96
N PHE A 418 -2.54 0.47 3.83
CA PHE A 418 -2.94 -0.30 2.66
C PHE A 418 -2.32 -1.68 2.71
N SER A 419 -2.90 -2.63 1.99
CA SER A 419 -2.26 -3.91 1.70
C SER A 419 -2.60 -4.40 0.30
N CYS A 420 -1.73 -5.18 -0.34
CA CYS A 420 -1.99 -5.74 -1.67
C CYS A 420 -1.07 -6.94 -1.96
N PHE A 421 -1.56 -7.93 -2.70
CA PHE A 421 -0.78 -9.06 -3.21
C PHE A 421 0.01 -8.72 -4.47
N ASP A 422 -0.38 -7.67 -5.19
CA ASP A 422 0.29 -7.25 -6.42
C ASP A 422 1.45 -6.28 -6.08
N PRO A 423 2.70 -6.64 -6.43
CA PRO A 423 3.87 -5.83 -6.11
C PRO A 423 3.91 -4.51 -6.88
N ASP A 424 3.31 -4.42 -8.07
CA ASP A 424 3.26 -3.17 -8.84
C ASP A 424 2.27 -2.19 -8.23
N ILE A 425 1.12 -2.67 -7.77
CA ILE A 425 0.18 -1.86 -6.98
C ILE A 425 0.87 -1.37 -5.71
N CYS A 426 1.61 -2.22 -4.99
CA CYS A 426 2.33 -1.81 -3.79
C CYS A 426 3.32 -0.67 -4.06
N THR A 427 4.09 -0.84 -5.13
CA THR A 427 5.03 0.17 -5.63
C THR A 427 4.31 1.48 -5.96
N MET A 428 3.23 1.41 -6.73
CA MET A 428 2.48 2.60 -7.15
C MET A 428 1.85 3.35 -5.98
N VAL A 429 1.33 2.66 -4.98
CA VAL A 429 0.80 3.30 -3.75
C VAL A 429 1.91 4.03 -3.00
N ARG A 430 3.11 3.42 -2.93
CA ARG A 430 4.28 4.08 -2.35
C ARG A 430 4.66 5.31 -3.16
N GLN A 431 4.64 5.24 -4.49
CA GLN A 431 5.08 6.35 -5.35
C GLN A 431 4.04 7.46 -5.53
N LYS A 432 2.73 7.19 -5.38
CA LYS A 432 1.69 8.19 -5.65
C LYS A 432 1.31 9.07 -4.46
N GLN A 433 1.69 8.70 -3.24
CA GLN A 433 1.37 9.45 -2.02
C GLN A 433 2.37 9.16 -0.90
N ASN A 434 2.43 10.04 0.11
CA ASN A 434 3.37 9.93 1.22
C ASN A 434 2.72 9.85 2.61
N LYS A 435 1.39 9.85 2.69
CA LYS A 435 0.64 9.92 3.94
C LYS A 435 0.45 8.55 4.59
N TYR A 436 0.00 7.54 3.86
CA TYR A 436 -0.34 6.24 4.43
C TYR A 436 0.64 5.14 3.99
N PRO A 437 1.03 4.23 4.89
CA PRO A 437 1.87 3.10 4.54
C PRO A 437 1.13 2.01 3.78
N ILE A 438 1.90 1.09 3.19
CA ILE A 438 1.40 -0.13 2.57
C ILE A 438 2.17 -1.36 3.09
N LEU A 439 1.47 -2.48 3.22
CA LEU A 439 2.02 -3.81 3.50
C LEU A 439 1.92 -4.68 2.25
N PHE A 440 3.02 -5.36 1.88
CA PHE A 440 2.99 -6.33 0.81
C PHE A 440 2.43 -7.66 1.31
N LEU A 441 1.29 -8.11 0.77
CA LEU A 441 0.69 -9.39 1.11
C LEU A 441 1.47 -10.52 0.43
N THR A 442 1.84 -11.53 1.20
CA THR A 442 2.55 -12.70 0.68
C THR A 442 1.99 -13.99 1.26
N GLN A 443 1.78 -14.97 0.38
CA GLN A 443 1.47 -16.35 0.76
C GLN A 443 2.73 -17.22 0.91
N GLY A 444 3.87 -16.71 0.41
CA GLY A 444 5.07 -17.45 0.02
C GLY A 444 4.82 -18.91 -0.37
N ILE A 445 5.52 -19.85 0.25
CA ILE A 445 5.38 -21.27 -0.11
C ILE A 445 4.21 -21.91 0.63
N SER A 446 3.09 -22.08 -0.08
CA SER A 446 1.88 -22.72 0.44
C SER A 446 1.53 -24.00 -0.31
N ASN A 447 0.94 -24.95 0.42
CA ASN A 447 0.28 -26.12 -0.16
C ASN A 447 -1.22 -25.87 -0.42
N LYS A 448 -1.79 -24.81 0.18
CA LYS A 448 -3.20 -24.42 0.08
C LYS A 448 -3.47 -23.58 -1.17
N TYR A 449 -2.55 -22.68 -1.50
CA TYR A 449 -2.70 -21.72 -2.60
C TYR A 449 -1.77 -22.04 -3.77
N PRO A 450 -2.23 -21.83 -5.03
CA PRO A 450 -1.37 -21.97 -6.20
C PRO A 450 -0.23 -20.96 -6.19
N GLU A 451 0.91 -21.35 -6.76
CA GLU A 451 2.09 -20.47 -6.89
C GLU A 451 1.81 -19.34 -7.89
N MET A 452 2.13 -18.09 -7.50
CA MET A 452 2.00 -16.92 -8.37
C MET A 452 3.11 -16.88 -9.44
N MET A 453 2.79 -16.32 -10.60
CA MET A 453 3.74 -16.16 -11.72
C MET A 453 4.85 -15.16 -11.39
N ASP A 454 4.53 -14.07 -10.69
CA ASP A 454 5.51 -13.03 -10.33
C ASP A 454 6.50 -13.57 -9.30
N ILE A 455 7.80 -13.49 -9.64
CA ILE A 455 8.90 -13.97 -8.80
C ILE A 455 8.91 -13.29 -7.43
N ARG A 456 8.51 -12.01 -7.35
CA ARG A 456 8.45 -11.23 -6.09
C ARG A 456 7.45 -11.80 -5.10
N CYS A 457 6.50 -12.62 -5.55
CA CYS A 457 5.45 -13.24 -4.73
C CYS A 457 5.74 -14.69 -4.33
N GLN A 458 6.78 -15.34 -4.86
CA GLN A 458 6.96 -16.80 -4.77
C GLN A 458 7.43 -17.31 -3.40
N THR A 459 8.14 -16.50 -2.62
CA THR A 459 8.66 -16.88 -1.29
C THR A 459 8.58 -15.71 -0.32
N THR A 460 8.49 -15.97 0.99
CA THR A 460 8.53 -14.89 1.97
C THR A 460 9.88 -14.12 1.93
N GLN A 461 11.01 -14.77 1.65
CA GLN A 461 12.31 -14.07 1.60
C GLN A 461 12.43 -13.05 0.47
N ILE A 462 11.92 -13.38 -0.72
CA ILE A 462 11.92 -12.41 -1.82
C ILE A 462 10.89 -11.31 -1.58
N ALA A 463 9.75 -11.61 -0.93
CA ALA A 463 8.80 -10.60 -0.49
C ALA A 463 9.42 -9.60 0.49
N ILE A 464 10.20 -10.09 1.48
CA ILE A 464 10.99 -9.24 2.40
C ILE A 464 11.98 -8.37 1.62
N SER A 465 12.70 -8.97 0.66
CA SER A 465 13.73 -8.27 -0.12
C SER A 465 13.12 -7.20 -1.04
N PHE A 466 11.96 -7.48 -1.63
CA PHE A 466 11.18 -6.54 -2.42
C PHE A 466 10.59 -5.40 -1.57
N ALA A 467 9.97 -5.71 -0.42
CA ALA A 467 9.45 -4.68 0.47
C ALA A 467 10.55 -3.73 0.95
N GLN A 468 11.75 -4.25 1.17
CA GLN A 468 12.92 -3.44 1.49
C GLN A 468 13.38 -2.58 0.31
N SER A 469 13.44 -3.12 -0.92
CA SER A 469 13.90 -2.39 -2.10
C SER A 469 12.98 -1.24 -2.50
N GLU A 470 11.66 -1.45 -2.39
CA GLU A 470 10.65 -0.44 -2.72
C GLU A 470 10.36 0.54 -1.58
N ASN A 471 11.08 0.39 -0.46
CA ASN A 471 10.84 1.18 0.73
C ASN A 471 9.36 1.13 1.17
N ILE A 472 8.77 -0.05 1.14
CA ILE A 472 7.43 -0.36 1.66
C ILE A 472 7.51 -0.53 3.19
N MET A 473 6.42 -0.35 3.94
CA MET A 473 6.46 -0.40 5.41
C MET A 473 6.76 -1.81 5.94
N GLY A 474 6.20 -2.83 5.30
CA GLY A 474 6.28 -4.18 5.81
C GLY A 474 5.63 -5.22 4.93
N ILE A 475 5.52 -6.43 5.46
CA ILE A 475 4.82 -7.55 4.83
C ILE A 475 3.64 -8.00 5.67
N SER A 476 2.64 -8.57 5.02
CA SER A 476 1.56 -9.31 5.65
C SER A 476 1.61 -10.75 5.14
N ALA A 477 2.17 -11.65 5.96
CA ALA A 477 2.53 -13.00 5.54
C ALA A 477 1.50 -14.04 5.99
N HIS A 478 1.28 -15.06 5.15
CA HIS A 478 0.36 -16.13 5.48
C HIS A 478 0.87 -16.96 6.67
N THR A 479 -0.04 -17.23 7.61
CA THR A 479 0.28 -17.85 8.90
C THR A 479 0.87 -19.24 8.76
N GLU A 480 0.42 -20.03 7.77
CA GLU A 480 0.97 -21.37 7.48
C GLU A 480 2.50 -21.33 7.27
N GLU A 481 3.00 -20.33 6.55
CA GLU A 481 4.43 -20.22 6.24
C GLU A 481 5.22 -19.70 7.44
N LEU A 482 4.69 -18.72 8.15
CA LEU A 482 5.30 -18.19 9.37
C LEU A 482 5.43 -19.28 10.45
N LEU A 483 4.40 -20.12 10.63
CA LEU A 483 4.44 -21.20 11.61
C LEU A 483 5.51 -22.26 11.29
N LYS A 484 5.79 -22.49 10.01
CA LYS A 484 6.89 -23.36 9.56
C LYS A 484 8.26 -22.69 9.77
N ASN A 485 8.34 -21.37 9.63
CA ASN A 485 9.59 -20.60 9.65
C ASN A 485 9.46 -19.32 10.47
N LEU A 486 9.35 -19.45 11.81
CA LEU A 486 9.17 -18.29 12.70
C LEU A 486 10.31 -17.26 12.61
N SER A 487 11.51 -17.68 12.19
CA SER A 487 12.66 -16.80 12.00
C SER A 487 12.40 -15.69 10.99
N TYR A 488 11.47 -15.88 10.03
CA TYR A 488 11.14 -14.85 9.04
C TYR A 488 10.59 -13.57 9.67
N ILE A 489 9.94 -13.66 10.84
CA ILE A 489 9.48 -12.48 11.59
C ILE A 489 10.69 -11.65 12.01
N GLY A 490 11.67 -12.28 12.66
CA GLY A 490 12.91 -11.63 13.08
C GLY A 490 13.75 -11.13 11.90
N ASP A 491 13.82 -11.90 10.81
CA ASP A 491 14.56 -11.52 9.60
C ASP A 491 13.98 -10.25 8.96
N ALA A 492 12.66 -10.16 8.82
CA ALA A 492 11.99 -8.97 8.30
C ALA A 492 12.18 -7.75 9.23
N GLN A 493 12.00 -7.95 10.54
CA GLN A 493 12.17 -6.88 11.53
C GLN A 493 13.61 -6.36 11.60
N SER A 494 14.61 -7.25 11.43
CA SER A 494 16.03 -6.85 11.35
C SER A 494 16.33 -5.93 10.16
N LYS A 495 15.47 -5.97 9.13
CA LYS A 495 15.53 -5.10 7.93
C LYS A 495 14.64 -3.85 8.06
N GLY A 496 14.09 -3.60 9.26
CA GLY A 496 13.23 -2.44 9.54
C GLY A 496 11.81 -2.56 8.99
N LEU A 497 11.35 -3.79 8.70
CA LEU A 497 10.00 -4.05 8.21
C LEU A 497 9.07 -4.46 9.34
N VAL A 498 7.82 -4.02 9.24
CA VAL A 498 6.72 -4.48 10.08
C VAL A 498 6.18 -5.81 9.56
N VAL A 499 5.76 -6.72 10.45
CA VAL A 499 5.23 -8.03 10.07
C VAL A 499 3.82 -8.23 10.59
N PHE A 500 2.88 -8.36 9.66
CA PHE A 500 1.52 -8.80 9.94
C PHE A 500 1.38 -10.28 9.55
N SER A 501 0.41 -10.97 10.15
CA SER A 501 -0.02 -12.28 9.69
C SER A 501 -1.49 -12.32 9.37
N TRP A 502 -1.85 -13.17 8.41
CA TRP A 502 -3.22 -13.46 8.02
C TRP A 502 -3.41 -14.95 7.72
N GLY A 503 -4.66 -15.39 7.62
CA GLY A 503 -5.02 -16.78 7.31
C GLY A 503 -5.76 -17.47 8.45
N GLU A 504 -6.44 -18.57 8.13
CA GLU A 504 -7.35 -19.28 9.04
C GLU A 504 -6.69 -19.73 10.34
N ASP A 505 -5.40 -20.08 10.30
CA ASP A 505 -4.65 -20.56 11.46
C ASP A 505 -4.55 -19.48 12.57
N ASN A 506 -4.72 -18.19 12.22
CA ASN A 506 -4.80 -17.10 13.21
C ASN A 506 -6.08 -17.12 14.04
N ASN A 507 -7.10 -17.88 13.65
CA ASN A 507 -8.31 -18.05 14.47
C ASN A 507 -8.04 -18.88 15.74
N GLU A 508 -6.94 -19.64 15.77
CA GLU A 508 -6.53 -20.43 16.93
C GLU A 508 -5.78 -19.58 17.98
N HIS A 509 -6.25 -19.59 19.23
CA HIS A 509 -5.64 -18.82 20.32
C HIS A 509 -4.16 -19.18 20.56
N GLU A 510 -3.79 -20.46 20.48
CA GLU A 510 -2.40 -20.88 20.68
C GLU A 510 -1.47 -20.41 19.54
N THR A 511 -1.97 -20.37 18.31
CA THR A 511 -1.25 -19.77 17.17
C THR A 511 -1.00 -18.28 17.42
N ARG A 512 -2.04 -17.53 17.81
CA ARG A 512 -1.90 -16.11 18.16
C ARG A 512 -0.89 -15.89 19.28
N ARG A 513 -0.95 -16.71 20.35
CA ARG A 513 0.01 -16.65 21.48
C ARG A 513 1.45 -16.82 20.99
N LYS A 514 1.69 -17.87 20.19
CA LYS A 514 3.01 -18.20 19.65
C LYS A 514 3.57 -17.08 18.76
N LEU A 515 2.74 -16.47 17.91
CA LEU A 515 3.17 -15.36 17.05
C LEU A 515 3.47 -14.08 17.86
N ARG A 516 2.68 -13.79 18.91
CA ARG A 516 2.97 -12.68 19.85
C ARG A 516 4.29 -12.88 20.59
N GLU A 517 4.61 -14.10 21.01
CA GLU A 517 5.90 -14.44 21.64
C GLU A 517 7.11 -14.21 20.70
N GLN A 518 6.89 -14.31 19.38
CA GLN A 518 7.91 -13.97 18.37
C GLN A 518 7.95 -12.47 18.03
N GLY A 519 7.10 -11.65 18.66
CA GLY A 519 7.09 -10.20 18.47
C GLY A 519 6.41 -9.72 17.20
N ILE A 520 5.42 -10.47 16.68
CA ILE A 520 4.65 -10.04 15.49
C ILE A 520 3.94 -8.69 15.73
N ASP A 521 3.86 -7.85 14.71
CA ASP A 521 3.31 -6.50 14.84
C ASP A 521 1.78 -6.46 14.69
N GLY A 522 1.20 -7.35 13.88
CA GLY A 522 -0.24 -7.42 13.65
C GLY A 522 -0.77 -8.84 13.37
N LEU A 523 -1.98 -9.12 13.84
CA LEU A 523 -2.71 -10.37 13.65
C LEU A 523 -4.06 -10.07 13.00
N ILE A 524 -4.27 -10.56 11.78
CA ILE A 524 -5.55 -10.47 11.04
C ILE A 524 -6.29 -11.80 11.21
N TYR A 525 -7.50 -11.76 11.79
CA TYR A 525 -8.30 -12.97 12.06
C TYR A 525 -9.81 -12.69 12.19
N ASP A 526 -10.62 -13.74 12.11
CA ASP A 526 -12.09 -13.68 12.09
C ASP A 526 -12.70 -13.55 13.49
N SER A 527 -12.27 -14.40 14.42
CA SER A 527 -12.90 -14.61 15.74
C SER A 527 -12.67 -13.48 16.77
N ILE A 528 -12.51 -12.23 16.35
CA ILE A 528 -12.26 -11.12 17.29
C ILE A 528 -13.45 -10.88 18.24
N CYS A 529 -14.67 -11.21 17.79
CA CYS A 529 -15.90 -11.06 18.56
C CYS A 529 -16.16 -12.22 19.55
N GLU A 530 -15.40 -13.31 19.49
CA GLU A 530 -15.67 -14.51 20.31
C GLU A 530 -14.95 -14.50 21.66
N GLU A 531 -13.88 -13.71 21.80
CA GLU A 531 -12.95 -13.90 22.92
C GLU A 531 -13.32 -13.13 24.21
N LYS A 532 -14.01 -11.98 24.14
CA LYS A 532 -14.39 -11.15 25.31
C LYS A 532 -15.64 -10.31 25.00
N GLY A 533 -16.41 -9.93 26.02
CA GLY A 533 -17.47 -8.90 25.88
C GLY A 533 -16.90 -7.55 25.47
N GLU A 534 -17.74 -6.54 25.21
CA GLU A 534 -17.35 -5.22 24.69
C GLU A 534 -16.03 -4.71 25.30
N GLN A 535 -15.07 -4.38 24.42
CA GLN A 535 -13.76 -3.84 24.80
C GLN A 535 -13.53 -2.51 24.08
N PRO A 536 -12.96 -1.50 24.76
CA PRO A 536 -12.59 -0.26 24.10
C PRO A 536 -11.49 -0.52 23.06
N ASN A 537 -11.56 0.20 21.95
CA ASN A 537 -10.53 0.14 20.91
C ASN A 537 -9.16 0.57 21.47
N MET A 538 -8.10 -0.16 21.11
CA MET A 538 -6.76 0.06 21.67
C MET A 538 -6.25 1.50 21.48
N PHE A 539 -6.55 2.17 20.36
CA PHE A 539 -6.11 3.54 20.12
C PHE A 539 -6.83 4.55 20.99
N GLN A 540 -8.10 4.31 21.33
CA GLN A 540 -8.81 5.14 22.30
C GLN A 540 -8.18 5.00 23.69
N VAL A 541 -7.82 3.78 24.09
CA VAL A 541 -7.16 3.53 25.37
C VAL A 541 -5.79 4.21 25.43
N GLU A 542 -4.99 4.12 24.35
CA GLU A 542 -3.70 4.81 24.24
C GLU A 542 -3.85 6.34 24.34
N GLU A 543 -4.84 6.92 23.66
CA GLU A 543 -5.07 8.36 23.65
C GLU A 543 -5.51 8.87 25.03
N GLN A 544 -6.39 8.13 25.71
CA GLN A 544 -6.79 8.44 27.09
C GLN A 544 -5.60 8.38 28.06
N HIS A 545 -4.73 7.39 27.94
CA HIS A 545 -3.53 7.29 28.78
C HIS A 545 -2.56 8.43 28.51
N THR A 546 -2.34 8.79 27.24
CA THR A 546 -1.47 9.91 26.85
C THR A 546 -2.02 11.24 27.39
N LEU A 547 -3.33 11.47 27.28
CA LEU A 547 -4.00 12.64 27.84
C LEU A 547 -3.87 12.71 29.37
N GLN A 548 -4.03 11.57 30.06
CA GLN A 548 -3.83 11.51 31.52
C GLN A 548 -2.38 11.79 31.92
N GLU A 549 -1.39 11.30 31.18
CA GLU A 549 0.02 11.60 31.42
C GLU A 549 0.31 13.09 31.24
N VAL A 550 -0.16 13.70 30.14
CA VAL A 550 -0.01 15.13 29.87
C VAL A 550 -0.69 15.98 30.94
N ILE A 551 -1.93 15.64 31.33
CA ILE A 551 -2.63 16.33 32.42
C ILE A 551 -1.86 16.18 33.73
N THR A 552 -1.33 14.99 34.03
CA THR A 552 -0.57 14.76 35.26
C THR A 552 0.76 15.54 35.26
N GLU A 553 1.41 15.65 34.12
CA GLU A 553 2.65 16.41 33.94
C GLU A 553 2.41 17.92 34.01
N GLU A 554 1.35 18.44 33.38
CA GLU A 554 0.89 19.83 33.54
C GLU A 554 0.44 20.13 34.97
N THR A 555 -0.21 19.18 35.65
CA THR A 555 -0.61 19.32 37.05
C THR A 555 0.62 19.33 37.98
N ARG A 556 1.66 18.54 37.68
CA ARG A 556 2.96 18.58 38.38
C ARG A 556 3.73 19.87 38.12
N ASN A 557 3.70 20.38 36.89
CA ASN A 557 4.40 21.62 36.52
C ASN A 557 3.67 22.87 37.04
N SER A 558 2.34 22.84 37.15
CA SER A 558 1.54 23.91 37.76
C SER A 558 1.57 23.90 39.29
N SER A 559 1.86 22.77 39.94
CA SER A 559 2.04 22.68 41.39
C SER A 559 3.40 23.18 41.90
N THR A 560 4.24 23.73 41.03
CA THR A 560 5.44 24.51 41.39
C THR A 560 5.22 26.02 41.53
N CYS A 561 3.98 26.52 41.40
CA CYS A 561 3.69 27.94 41.60
C CYS A 561 3.18 28.24 43.03
N SER A 562 4.13 28.60 43.91
CA SER A 562 3.99 29.56 45.02
C SER A 562 2.95 29.25 46.12
N CYS A 563 3.41 28.53 47.16
CA CYS A 563 2.86 28.64 48.51
C CYS A 563 3.22 30.02 49.11
N TYR A 564 2.32 31.00 49.08
CA TYR A 564 2.40 32.14 50.01
C TYR A 564 1.70 31.75 51.31
N SER A 565 2.50 31.31 52.27
CA SER A 565 2.13 31.19 53.69
C SER A 565 2.07 32.58 54.33
N ILE A 566 0.88 33.00 54.78
CA ILE A 566 0.71 34.15 55.68
C ILE A 566 0.91 33.66 57.13
N PRO A 567 1.83 34.23 57.93
CA PRO A 567 2.01 33.85 59.33
C PRO A 567 0.93 34.51 60.21
N CYS A 568 0.30 33.69 61.06
CA CYS A 568 -0.62 34.12 62.11
C CYS A 568 0.17 34.47 63.38
N SER A 569 0.00 35.67 63.93
CA SER A 569 0.66 36.08 65.18
C SER A 569 -0.35 36.40 66.29
N MET A 570 -0.16 35.70 67.42
CA MET A 570 -0.37 36.12 68.81
C MET A 570 -1.80 36.28 69.34
N ALA A 571 -2.12 35.45 70.34
CA ALA A 571 -3.28 35.54 71.24
C ALA A 571 -3.20 36.80 72.16
N PRO A 572 -4.28 37.19 72.88
CA PRO A 572 -4.62 36.50 74.14
C PRO A 572 -6.12 36.36 74.48
N CYS A 573 -6.39 35.41 75.38
CA CYS A 573 -7.68 35.07 75.99
C CYS A 573 -8.29 36.18 76.88
N VAL A 574 -9.62 36.37 76.87
CA VAL A 574 -10.45 36.69 78.06
C VAL A 574 -11.91 36.22 77.90
N SER A 575 -12.32 35.38 78.85
CA SER A 575 -13.62 35.05 79.47
C SER A 575 -15.03 35.47 78.93
N SER A 576 -15.93 34.46 78.96
CA SER A 576 -17.23 34.39 79.69
C SER A 576 -18.58 34.68 79.00
N LYS A 577 -19.54 33.80 79.38
CA LYS A 577 -21.02 33.89 79.45
C LYS A 577 -21.88 33.45 78.24
N VAL A 578 -22.40 32.22 78.36
CA VAL A 578 -23.84 31.84 78.49
C VAL A 578 -24.88 32.83 77.95
N CYS A 579 -25.71 32.43 76.97
CA CYS A 579 -27.17 32.18 77.11
C CYS A 579 -27.90 31.99 75.75
N SER A 580 -28.63 30.87 75.64
CA SER A 580 -30.02 30.68 75.16
C SER A 580 -30.69 31.58 74.09
N GLY A 581 -31.48 30.90 73.22
CA GLY A 581 -32.72 31.40 72.58
C GLY A 581 -32.63 31.36 71.05
N GLY A 582 -33.35 30.47 70.35
CA GLY A 582 -34.75 30.66 69.91
C GLY A 582 -34.72 31.42 68.58
N GLY A 583 -35.10 30.87 67.43
CA GLY A 583 -36.43 30.35 67.07
C GLY A 583 -36.87 31.10 65.79
N GLU A 584 -37.58 30.38 64.92
CA GLU A 584 -38.45 30.89 63.84
C GLU A 584 -37.84 31.35 62.50
N SER A 585 -38.04 30.48 61.50
CA SER A 585 -38.76 30.71 60.23
C SER A 585 -39.13 32.15 59.84
N ASP A 586 -38.82 32.55 58.60
CA ASP A 586 -39.88 32.73 57.59
C ASP A 586 -39.35 32.81 56.14
N SER A 587 -40.31 32.53 55.26
CA SER A 587 -40.40 32.45 53.81
C SER A 587 -40.00 33.70 52.99
N GLY A 588 -39.76 33.51 51.68
CA GLY A 588 -39.55 34.61 50.74
C GLY A 588 -39.30 34.20 49.30
N LEU A 589 -40.39 34.12 48.53
CA LEU A 589 -40.51 33.91 47.08
C LEU A 589 -39.71 34.88 46.17
N SER A 590 -39.52 34.41 44.92
CA SER A 590 -39.74 35.13 43.65
C SER A 590 -38.54 35.65 42.84
N SER A 591 -38.38 35.00 41.68
CA SER A 591 -38.26 35.54 40.31
C SER A 591 -37.19 36.59 39.99
N SER A 592 -36.28 36.23 39.08
CA SER A 592 -36.25 36.70 37.68
C SER A 592 -35.28 35.87 36.85
#